data_AF-A0A6C0CEF2-F1
#
_entry.id   AF-A0A6C0CEF2-F1
#
_cell.length_a   1.000
_cell.length_b   1.000
_cell.length_c   1.000
_cell.angle_alpha   90.00
_cell.angle_beta   90.00
_cell.angle_gamma   90.00
#
_symmetry.space_group_name_H-M   'P 1'
#
loop_
_entity.id
_entity.type
_entity.pdbx_description
1 polymer ?
#
loop_
_entity_poly.entity_id
_entity_poly.type
_entity_poly.pdbx_seq_one_letter_code
_entity_poly.pdbx_strand_id
1 'polypeptide(L)'
;MSSQLDINSLFESTNNKTLRRLETYDKILKQCHCRIKHYSKYEKTTCFFAIPEFLIGVPLYDVTDLRTYMMNSLEKNGFKLMYLHPNWLMIDWSEKKKTIDNAHKAVTSKTLDKAKKKVDSNYKPIEEYKPSGSFLYGQSAMNSLEEKTKKILEVNTLNI
;
A
#
# COMPACT_ATOMS: atom_id res chain seq x y z
N MET A 1 10.86 -58.33 35.97
CA MET A 1 10.92 -57.21 35.01
C MET A 1 10.85 -55.93 35.83
N SER A 2 11.83 -55.04 35.67
CA SER A 2 11.95 -53.84 36.50
C SER A 2 10.77 -52.90 36.25
N SER A 3 9.93 -52.71 37.26
CA SER A 3 8.78 -51.79 37.27
C SER A 3 9.24 -50.34 37.47
N GLN A 4 10.24 -49.89 36.71
CA GLN A 4 10.73 -48.52 36.79
C GLN A 4 10.01 -47.67 35.74
N LEU A 5 9.36 -46.60 36.20
CA LEU A 5 8.57 -45.71 35.38
C LEU A 5 9.45 -44.54 34.91
N ASP A 6 9.53 -44.31 33.60
CA ASP A 6 10.28 -43.19 33.04
C ASP A 6 9.51 -41.88 33.28
N ILE A 7 10.13 -40.97 34.02
CA ILE A 7 9.55 -39.66 34.37
C ILE A 7 9.20 -38.85 33.11
N ASN A 8 9.94 -39.01 32.02
CA ASN A 8 9.67 -38.27 30.77
C ASN A 8 8.36 -38.69 30.11
N SER A 9 8.00 -39.98 30.21
CA SER A 9 6.75 -40.51 29.64
C SER A 9 5.49 -39.88 30.28
N LEU A 10 5.61 -39.36 31.51
CA LEU A 10 4.52 -38.67 32.21
C LEU A 10 4.17 -37.33 31.55
N PHE A 11 5.16 -36.65 30.96
CA PHE A 11 4.97 -35.35 30.32
C PHE A 11 4.50 -35.45 28.86
N GLU A 12 4.58 -36.63 28.25
CA GLU A 12 4.25 -36.82 26.83
C GLU A 12 2.82 -36.40 26.50
N SER A 13 1.84 -36.75 27.36
CA SER A 13 0.44 -36.35 27.16
C SER A 13 0.24 -34.84 27.24
N THR A 14 0.98 -34.16 28.12
CA THR A 14 0.94 -32.71 28.28
C THR A 14 1.61 -32.01 27.10
N ASN A 15 2.76 -32.50 26.66
CA ASN A 15 3.49 -31.97 25.51
C ASN A 15 2.68 -32.14 24.21
N ASN A 16 2.00 -33.27 24.04
CA ASN A 16 1.10 -33.48 22.91
C ASN A 16 -0.07 -32.48 22.90
N LYS A 17 -0.60 -32.10 24.08
CA LYS A 17 -1.64 -31.07 24.19
C LYS A 17 -1.10 -29.67 23.85
N THR A 18 0.09 -29.32 24.32
CA THR A 18 0.72 -28.02 24.00
C THR A 18 1.04 -27.92 22.51
N LEU A 19 1.56 -28.99 21.90
CA LEU A 19 1.83 -29.06 20.47
C LEU A 19 0.55 -28.83 19.64
N ARG A 20 -0.55 -29.51 19.97
CA ARG A 20 -1.85 -29.32 19.30
C ARG A 20 -2.38 -27.88 19.43
N ARG A 21 -2.13 -27.21 20.55
CA ARG A 21 -2.49 -25.79 20.74
C ARG A 21 -1.67 -24.89 19.82
N LEU A 22 -0.37 -25.11 19.73
CA LEU A 22 0.52 -24.37 18.82
C LEU A 22 0.12 -24.57 17.36
N GLU A 23 -0.18 -25.81 16.94
CA GLU A 23 -0.69 -26.09 15.59
C GLU A 23 -1.98 -25.33 15.29
N THR A 24 -2.85 -25.17 16.28
CA THR A 24 -4.08 -24.40 16.16
C THR A 24 -3.78 -22.92 15.98
N TYR A 25 -2.86 -22.37 16.76
CA TYR A 25 -2.44 -20.97 16.66
C TYR A 25 -1.82 -20.69 15.29
N ASP A 26 -0.98 -21.60 14.78
CA ASP A 26 -0.39 -21.51 13.45
C ASP A 26 -1.41 -21.57 12.33
N LYS A 27 -2.47 -22.38 12.47
CA LYS A 27 -3.59 -22.41 11.51
C LYS A 27 -4.28 -21.05 11.42
N ILE A 28 -4.59 -20.42 12.56
CA ILE A 28 -5.22 -19.10 12.62
C ILE A 28 -4.28 -18.03 12.06
N LEU A 29 -3.00 -18.09 12.41
CA LEU A 29 -1.97 -17.20 11.89
C LEU A 29 -1.83 -17.29 10.37
N LYS A 30 -1.85 -18.50 9.83
CA LYS A 30 -1.85 -18.74 8.37
C LYS A 30 -3.07 -18.11 7.69
N GLN A 31 -4.26 -18.23 8.28
CA GLN A 31 -5.47 -17.58 7.75
C GLN A 31 -5.31 -16.05 7.72
N CYS A 32 -4.74 -15.47 8.78
CA CYS A 32 -4.45 -14.05 8.84
C CYS A 32 -3.47 -13.63 7.73
N HIS A 33 -2.37 -14.36 7.51
CA HIS A 33 -1.42 -14.09 6.42
C HIS A 33 -2.05 -14.22 5.03
N CYS A 34 -2.89 -15.24 4.80
CA CYS A 34 -3.65 -15.38 3.57
C CYS A 34 -4.58 -14.17 3.33
N ARG A 35 -5.24 -13.70 4.38
CA ARG A 35 -6.10 -12.50 4.32
C ARG A 35 -5.27 -11.27 3.97
N ILE A 36 -4.14 -11.03 4.65
CA ILE A 36 -3.21 -9.93 4.33
C ILE A 36 -2.80 -9.96 2.86
N LYS A 37 -2.38 -11.12 2.35
CA LYS A 37 -2.00 -11.30 0.93
C LYS A 37 -3.15 -10.96 -0.02
N HIS A 38 -4.37 -11.37 0.33
CA HIS A 38 -5.57 -11.03 -0.43
C HIS A 38 -5.80 -9.51 -0.45
N TYR A 39 -5.76 -8.82 0.70
CA TYR A 39 -5.91 -7.35 0.77
C TYR A 39 -4.84 -6.62 -0.04
N SER A 40 -3.59 -7.09 0.02
CA SER A 40 -2.50 -6.53 -0.77
C SER A 40 -2.75 -6.63 -2.29
N LYS A 41 -3.46 -7.66 -2.75
CA LYS A 41 -3.84 -7.80 -4.17
C LYS A 41 -4.81 -6.69 -4.63
N TYR A 42 -5.62 -6.16 -3.72
CA TYR A 42 -6.54 -5.05 -3.98
C TYR A 42 -5.95 -3.69 -3.58
N GLU A 43 -4.61 -3.57 -3.54
CA GLU A 43 -3.86 -2.35 -3.25
C GLU A 43 -4.10 -1.72 -1.87
N LYS A 44 -4.79 -2.42 -0.98
CA LYS A 44 -5.02 -1.99 0.41
C LYS A 44 -3.76 -2.23 1.23
N THR A 45 -3.40 -1.25 2.06
CA THR A 45 -2.24 -1.32 2.95
C THR A 45 -2.59 -1.63 4.40
N THR A 46 -3.88 -1.79 4.68
CA THR A 46 -4.45 -2.02 6.01
C THR A 46 -5.39 -3.22 5.94
N CYS A 47 -5.39 -4.04 6.99
CA CYS A 47 -6.23 -5.23 7.10
C CYS A 47 -6.81 -5.33 8.50
N PHE A 48 -8.11 -5.58 8.57
CA PHE A 48 -8.79 -5.94 9.81
C PHE A 48 -8.96 -7.45 9.87
N PHE A 49 -8.54 -8.03 11.00
CA PHE A 49 -8.69 -9.43 11.30
C PHE A 49 -9.40 -9.59 12.65
N ALA A 50 -10.50 -10.33 12.67
CA ALA A 50 -11.18 -10.69 13.90
C ALA A 50 -10.56 -11.98 14.45
N ILE A 51 -10.05 -11.93 15.68
CA ILE A 51 -9.50 -13.09 16.37
C ILE A 51 -10.67 -13.98 16.82
N PRO A 52 -10.71 -15.26 16.41
CA PRO A 52 -11.78 -16.15 16.82
C PRO A 52 -11.65 -16.49 18.31
N GLU A 53 -12.76 -16.36 19.04
CA GLU A 53 -12.83 -16.73 20.46
C GLU A 53 -12.89 -18.24 20.66
N PHE A 54 -13.52 -18.95 19.73
CA PHE A 54 -13.54 -20.41 19.69
C PHE A 54 -13.58 -20.92 18.24
N LEU A 55 -13.19 -22.18 18.05
CA LEU A 55 -13.26 -22.89 16.77
C LEU A 55 -13.97 -24.22 16.96
N ILE A 56 -14.90 -24.56 16.06
CA ILE A 56 -15.59 -25.85 16.10
C ILE A 56 -14.59 -26.97 15.79
N GLY A 57 -14.65 -28.08 16.54
CA GLY A 57 -13.77 -29.23 16.35
C GLY A 57 -12.33 -29.05 16.86
N VAL A 58 -12.04 -27.96 17.57
CA VAL A 58 -10.75 -27.67 18.19
C VAL A 58 -10.93 -27.63 19.72
N PRO A 59 -9.95 -28.11 20.52
CA PRO A 59 -10.03 -27.99 21.97
C PRO A 59 -10.08 -26.52 22.42
N LEU A 60 -10.68 -26.28 23.59
CA LEU A 60 -10.70 -24.96 24.21
C LEU A 60 -9.27 -24.42 24.36
N TYR A 61 -9.03 -23.23 23.82
CA TYR A 61 -7.76 -22.51 23.91
C TYR A 61 -7.98 -21.14 24.55
N ASP A 62 -6.93 -20.55 25.11
CA ASP A 62 -6.99 -19.21 25.69
C ASP A 62 -6.82 -18.16 24.58
N VAL A 63 -7.82 -17.29 24.44
CA VAL A 63 -7.83 -16.19 23.47
C VAL A 63 -6.73 -15.17 23.76
N THR A 64 -6.36 -15.00 25.04
CA THR A 64 -5.30 -14.08 25.48
C THR A 64 -3.94 -14.56 25.00
N ASP A 65 -3.65 -15.85 25.15
CA ASP A 65 -2.43 -16.47 24.68
C ASP A 65 -2.35 -16.43 23.15
N LEU A 66 -3.44 -16.78 22.46
CA LEU A 66 -3.52 -16.69 21.01
C LEU A 66 -3.25 -15.25 20.53
N ARG A 67 -3.89 -14.26 21.16
CA ARG A 67 -3.69 -12.84 20.82
C ARG A 67 -2.23 -12.44 20.97
N THR A 68 -1.62 -12.78 22.10
CA THR A 68 -0.21 -12.47 22.38
C THR A 68 0.72 -13.15 21.37
N TYR A 69 0.44 -14.41 21.04
CA TYR A 69 1.17 -15.15 20.01
C TYR A 69 1.06 -14.49 18.63
N MET A 70 -0.15 -14.09 18.23
CA MET A 70 -0.39 -13.41 16.95
C MET A 70 0.32 -12.05 16.89
N MET A 71 0.22 -11.26 17.96
CA MET A 71 0.87 -9.94 18.04
C MET A 71 2.39 -10.07 17.90
N ASN A 72 3.02 -10.91 18.72
CA ASN A 72 4.46 -11.15 18.66
C ASN A 72 4.93 -11.67 17.29
N SER A 73 4.15 -12.56 16.67
CA SER A 73 4.48 -13.12 15.35
C SER A 73 4.36 -12.08 14.23
N LEU A 74 3.36 -11.20 14.29
CA LEU A 74 3.15 -10.15 13.29
C LEU A 74 4.14 -8.99 13.48
N GLU A 75 4.47 -8.61 14.72
CA GLU A 75 5.50 -7.61 15.02
C GLU A 75 6.89 -8.05 14.53
N LYS A 76 7.25 -9.33 14.72
CA LYS A 76 8.51 -9.91 14.18
C LYS A 76 8.63 -9.78 12.66
N ASN A 77 7.51 -9.79 11.94
CA ASN A 77 7.48 -9.59 10.49
C ASN A 77 7.60 -8.10 10.08
N GLY A 78 7.55 -7.19 11.05
CA GLY A 78 7.58 -5.74 10.86
C GLY A 78 6.25 -5.15 10.41
N PHE A 79 5.14 -5.72 10.86
CA PHE A 79 3.81 -5.12 10.71
C PHE A 79 3.50 -4.18 11.88
N LYS A 80 2.79 -3.09 11.60
CA LYS A 80 2.27 -2.22 12.65
C LYS A 80 0.90 -2.75 13.09
N LEU A 81 0.74 -2.99 14.39
CA LEU A 81 -0.49 -3.54 14.95
C LEU A 81 -1.22 -2.52 15.80
N MET A 82 -2.54 -2.56 15.74
CA MET A 82 -3.41 -1.86 16.67
C MET A 82 -4.53 -2.79 17.10
N TYR A 83 -4.70 -2.92 18.41
CA TYR A 83 -5.74 -3.74 19.00
C TYR A 83 -7.00 -2.93 19.25
N LEU A 84 -8.15 -3.49 18.86
CA LEU A 84 -9.47 -2.91 19.00
C LEU A 84 -10.36 -3.92 19.75
N HIS A 85 -10.81 -3.55 20.96
CA HIS A 85 -11.67 -4.41 21.78
C HIS A 85 -13.05 -4.61 21.09
N PRO A 86 -13.64 -5.82 21.11
CA PRO A 86 -13.28 -7.00 21.93
C PRO A 86 -12.27 -7.99 21.33
N ASN A 87 -12.16 -8.11 20.00
CA ASN A 87 -11.35 -9.14 19.34
C ASN A 87 -10.75 -8.72 17.99
N TRP A 88 -10.76 -7.42 17.67
CA TRP A 88 -10.29 -6.92 16.39
C TRP A 88 -8.79 -6.59 16.45
N LEU A 89 -8.06 -7.05 15.45
CA LEU A 89 -6.67 -6.69 15.23
C LEU A 89 -6.58 -5.96 13.89
N MET A 90 -6.14 -4.71 13.95
CA MET A 90 -5.78 -3.93 12.77
C MET A 90 -4.30 -4.12 12.48
N ILE A 91 -4.00 -4.43 11.22
CA ILE A 91 -2.66 -4.75 10.73
C ILE A 91 -2.36 -3.81 9.57
N ASP A 92 -1.33 -3.00 9.72
CA ASP A 92 -0.92 -2.00 8.73
C ASP A 92 0.51 -2.26 8.26
N TRP A 93 0.74 -2.16 6.94
CA TRP A 93 2.07 -2.26 6.31
C TRP A 93 2.39 -1.09 5.38
N SER A 94 1.74 0.06 5.59
CA SER A 94 1.90 1.25 4.75
C SER A 94 3.34 1.77 4.68
N GLU A 95 4.14 1.59 5.74
CA GLU A 95 5.52 2.07 5.82
C GLU A 95 6.42 1.44 4.76
N LYS A 96 6.24 0.13 4.50
CA LYS A 96 6.99 -0.58 3.46
C LYS A 96 6.60 -0.16 2.05
N LYS A 97 5.35 0.28 1.84
CA LYS A 97 4.91 0.82 0.53
C LYS A 97 5.59 2.16 0.24
N LYS A 98 5.65 3.06 1.24
CA LYS A 98 6.28 4.38 1.10
C LYS A 98 7.77 4.28 0.75
N THR A 99 8.52 3.37 1.35
CA THR A 99 9.95 3.18 1.06
C THR A 99 10.17 2.74 -0.38
N ILE A 100 9.34 1.81 -0.89
CA ILE A 100 9.39 1.33 -2.27
C ILE A 100 9.06 2.47 -3.25
N ASP A 101 7.97 3.21 -3.01
CA ASP A 101 7.57 4.33 -3.88
C ASP A 101 8.65 5.42 -3.95
N ASN A 102 9.32 5.71 -2.83
CA ASN A 102 10.43 6.66 -2.79
C ASN A 102 11.66 6.16 -3.55
N ALA A 103 11.97 4.86 -3.47
CA ALA A 103 13.04 4.24 -4.24
C ALA A 103 12.75 4.31 -5.75
N HIS A 104 11.51 4.04 -6.17
CA HIS A 104 11.11 4.17 -7.58
C HIS A 104 11.21 5.62 -8.07
N LYS A 105 10.75 6.60 -7.29
CA LYS A 105 10.89 8.03 -7.64
C LYS A 105 12.35 8.46 -7.80
N ALA A 106 13.24 7.98 -6.95
CA ALA A 106 14.67 8.28 -7.02
C ALA A 106 15.38 7.61 -8.23
N VAL A 107 14.84 6.51 -8.74
CA VAL A 107 15.34 5.84 -9.96
C VAL A 107 14.80 6.53 -11.21
N THR A 108 13.51 6.88 -11.25
CA THR A 108 12.89 7.56 -12.39
C THR A 108 13.47 8.95 -12.64
N SER A 109 13.83 9.71 -11.60
CA SER A 109 14.52 11.00 -11.78
C SER A 109 15.88 10.82 -12.47
N LYS A 110 16.65 9.78 -12.10
CA LYS A 110 17.97 9.48 -12.70
C LYS A 110 17.90 9.05 -14.16
N THR A 111 16.82 8.42 -14.61
CA THR A 111 16.63 8.05 -16.03
C THR A 111 16.15 9.22 -16.88
N LEU A 112 15.33 10.13 -16.33
CA LEU A 112 14.93 11.36 -17.00
C LEU A 112 16.11 12.31 -17.26
N ASP A 113 17.07 12.41 -16.33
CA ASP A 113 18.28 13.22 -16.50
C ASP A 113 19.23 12.67 -17.58
N LYS A 114 19.17 11.37 -17.89
CA LYS A 114 19.96 10.74 -18.98
C LYS A 114 19.30 10.85 -20.35
N ALA A 115 17.96 11.00 -20.42
CA ALA A 115 17.23 11.16 -21.67
C ALA A 115 17.20 12.60 -22.20
N LYS A 116 17.48 13.61 -21.36
CA LYS A 116 17.49 15.04 -21.75
C LYS A 116 18.67 15.47 -22.65
N LYS A 117 19.61 14.60 -23.00
CA LYS A 117 20.85 15.02 -23.69
C LYS A 117 20.85 15.01 -25.22
N LYS A 118 19.76 14.62 -25.91
CA LYS A 118 19.71 14.70 -27.39
C LYS A 118 18.29 14.83 -27.96
N VAL A 119 17.69 16.02 -27.95
CA VAL A 119 16.70 16.40 -28.96
C VAL A 119 16.76 17.92 -29.18
N ASP A 120 17.34 18.35 -30.29
CA ASP A 120 17.18 19.71 -30.84
C ASP A 120 15.75 19.85 -31.39
N SER A 121 14.76 20.08 -30.53
CA SER A 121 13.43 20.48 -30.98
C SER A 121 12.90 21.60 -30.10
N ASN A 122 12.33 22.61 -30.76
CA ASN A 122 11.80 23.86 -30.20
C ASN A 122 10.53 23.68 -29.34
N TYR A 123 10.46 22.63 -28.52
CA TYR A 123 9.31 22.32 -27.69
C TYR A 123 9.73 21.94 -26.27
N LYS A 124 9.01 22.49 -25.28
CA LYS A 124 9.18 22.15 -23.86
C LYS A 124 8.21 21.02 -23.47
N PRO A 125 8.65 20.03 -22.66
CA PRO A 125 7.78 18.95 -22.20
C PRO A 125 6.60 19.47 -21.38
N ILE A 126 5.44 18.81 -21.49
CA ILE A 126 4.17 19.23 -20.84
C ILE A 126 4.31 19.42 -19.32
N GLU A 127 5.20 18.67 -18.67
CA GLU A 127 5.43 18.75 -17.22
C GLU A 127 6.09 20.07 -16.77
N GLU A 128 6.79 20.76 -17.68
CA GLU A 128 7.44 22.05 -17.43
C GLU A 128 6.56 23.25 -17.81
N TYR A 129 5.34 22.98 -18.30
CA TYR A 129 4.34 23.98 -18.61
C TYR A 129 3.75 24.56 -17.32
N LYS A 130 4.38 25.62 -16.81
CA LYS A 130 3.75 26.54 -15.86
C LYS A 130 3.00 27.59 -16.67
N PRO A 131 1.66 27.63 -16.63
CA PRO A 131 0.93 28.75 -17.21
C PRO A 131 1.27 29.98 -16.37
N SER A 132 2.29 30.75 -16.79
CA SER A 132 2.38 32.11 -16.30
C SER A 132 1.11 32.79 -16.82
N GLY A 133 0.32 33.38 -15.93
CA GLY A 133 -0.87 34.16 -16.29
C GLY A 133 -0.54 35.41 -17.12
N SER A 134 0.62 35.47 -17.78
CA SER A 134 0.97 36.44 -18.79
C SER A 134 0.26 36.02 -20.07
N PHE A 135 -0.77 36.77 -20.43
CA PHE A 135 -1.51 36.61 -21.68
C PHE A 135 -0.54 36.39 -22.86
N LEU A 136 -0.74 35.29 -23.59
CA LEU A 136 0.07 34.88 -24.75
C LEU A 136 -0.07 35.81 -25.97
N TYR A 137 -0.92 36.83 -25.87
CA TYR A 137 -1.10 37.84 -26.90
C TYR A 137 -0.09 38.97 -26.68
N GLY A 138 1.09 38.83 -27.29
CA GLY A 138 2.02 39.95 -27.42
C GLY A 138 1.48 41.05 -28.35
N GLN A 139 2.13 42.22 -28.36
CA GLN A 139 1.76 43.37 -29.19
C GLN A 139 1.56 42.99 -30.67
N SER A 140 2.36 42.09 -31.20
CA SER A 140 2.26 41.57 -32.56
C SER A 140 0.98 40.77 -32.83
N ALA A 141 0.46 40.03 -31.84
CA ALA A 141 -0.81 39.33 -31.96
C ALA A 141 -2.00 40.31 -31.92
N MET A 142 -1.91 41.35 -31.08
CA MET A 142 -2.89 42.44 -31.04
C MET A 142 -2.94 43.22 -32.35
N ASN A 143 -1.77 43.53 -32.94
CA ASN A 143 -1.69 44.22 -34.24
C ASN A 143 -2.28 43.36 -35.37
N SER A 144 -2.03 42.04 -35.38
CA SER A 144 -2.63 41.14 -36.38
C SER A 144 -4.15 41.02 -36.24
N LEU A 145 -4.67 41.18 -35.02
CA LEU A 145 -6.10 41.18 -34.75
C LEU A 145 -6.72 42.51 -35.21
N GLU A 146 -6.06 43.64 -34.95
CA GLU A 146 -6.48 44.96 -35.41
C GLU A 146 -6.53 45.06 -36.94
N GLU A 147 -5.55 44.50 -37.62
CA GLU A 147 -5.51 44.49 -39.09
C GLU A 147 -6.65 43.64 -39.67
N LYS A 148 -6.94 42.49 -39.04
CA LYS A 148 -8.07 41.62 -39.42
C LYS A 148 -9.42 42.26 -39.13
N THR A 149 -9.58 42.96 -38.01
CA THR A 149 -10.83 43.64 -37.68
C THR A 149 -11.08 44.81 -38.62
N LYS A 150 -10.07 45.62 -38.95
CA LYS A 150 -10.17 46.68 -39.96
C LYS A 150 -10.61 46.12 -41.31
N LYS A 151 -10.00 45.02 -41.76
CA LYS A 151 -10.35 44.36 -43.02
C LYS A 151 -11.79 43.84 -43.04
N ILE A 152 -12.32 43.40 -41.90
CA ILE A 152 -13.72 42.95 -41.79
C ILE A 152 -14.68 44.15 -41.79
N LEU A 153 -14.32 45.24 -41.12
CA LEU A 153 -15.15 46.44 -41.01
C LEU A 153 -15.19 47.25 -42.32
N GLU A 154 -14.09 47.31 -43.07
CA GLU A 154 -14.02 47.96 -44.39
C GLU A 154 -14.81 47.22 -45.48
N VAL A 155 -15.02 45.90 -45.34
CA VAL A 155 -15.84 45.13 -46.29
C VAL A 155 -17.33 45.50 -46.19
N ASN A 156 -17.78 46.12 -45.09
CA ASN A 156 -19.17 46.55 -44.91
C ASN A 156 -19.48 47.96 -45.44
N THR A 157 -18.49 48.71 -45.97
CA THR A 157 -18.72 50.05 -46.54
C THR A 157 -18.71 50.08 -48.07
N LEU A 158 -18.64 48.92 -48.73
CA LEU A 158 -18.76 48.79 -50.19
C LEU A 158 -19.79 47.70 -50.56
N ASN A 159 -21.06 47.97 -50.28
CA ASN A 159 -22.13 47.82 -51.28
C ASN A 159 -23.46 48.36 -50.71
N ILE A 160 -24.01 49.32 -51.48
CA ILE A 160 -25.24 50.13 -51.32
C ILE A 160 -24.98 51.50 -50.69
#